data_AF-A0A2E7SG89-F1
#
_entry.id   AF-A0A2E7SG89-F1
#
_cell.length_a   1.000
_cell.length_b   1.000
_cell.length_c   1.000
_cell.angle_alpha   90.00
_cell.angle_beta   90.00
_cell.angle_gamma   90.00
#
_symmetry.space_group_name_H-M   'P 1'
#
loop_
_entity.id
_entity.type
_entity.pdbx_description
1 polymer ?
#
loop_
_entity_poly.entity_id
_entity_poly.type
_entity_poly.pdbx_seq_one_letter_code
_entity_poly.pdbx_strand_id
1 'polypeptide(L)'
;MGHKILGRDAYNVNFAMLMIMTAVEVGAVAASVQGAIVEEMVILILVTIGAIKFLGIAFVFMHLRFEEDSNILTLTALFPGVFILLMIVFIAITTPGAPDSLPAWCRF
;
A
#
# COMPACT_ATOMS: atom_id res chain seq x y z
N MET A 1 24.63 -11.89 3.66
CA MET A 1 24.14 -12.65 4.84
C MET A 1 22.74 -12.15 5.15
N GLY A 2 21.75 -13.03 5.36
CA GLY A 2 20.36 -12.59 5.56
C GLY A 2 20.24 -11.62 6.74
N HIS A 3 19.64 -10.46 6.49
CA HIS A 3 19.39 -9.47 7.54
C HIS A 3 18.50 -10.07 8.62
N LYS A 4 18.76 -9.72 9.87
CA LYS A 4 17.95 -10.17 11.00
C LYS A 4 17.13 -9.02 11.54
N ILE A 5 15.83 -9.25 11.73
CA ILE A 5 14.93 -8.34 12.45
C ILE A 5 14.60 -9.04 13.78
N LEU A 6 14.91 -8.39 14.90
CA LEU A 6 14.70 -8.94 16.25
C LEU A 6 15.36 -10.32 16.48
N GLY A 7 16.56 -10.53 15.91
CA GLY A 7 17.31 -11.78 16.04
C GLY A 7 16.76 -12.96 15.21
N ARG A 8 15.65 -12.76 14.51
CA ARG A 8 15.07 -13.72 13.56
C ARG A 8 15.33 -13.26 12.12
N ASP A 9 15.20 -14.19 11.20
CA ASP A 9 15.32 -13.92 9.76
C ASP A 9 14.32 -12.83 9.33
N ALA A 10 14.83 -11.76 8.69
CA ALA A 10 14.03 -10.59 8.31
C ALA A 10 12.89 -10.95 7.36
N TYR A 11 13.13 -11.89 6.44
CA TYR A 11 12.13 -12.34 5.48
C TYR A 11 10.95 -12.99 6.17
N ASN A 12 11.22 -13.94 7.06
CA ASN A 12 10.19 -14.67 7.78
C ASN A 12 9.37 -13.76 8.71
N VAL A 13 10.03 -12.81 9.38
CA VAL A 13 9.34 -11.83 10.24
C VAL A 13 8.46 -10.91 9.41
N ASN A 14 8.98 -10.36 8.31
CA ASN A 14 8.21 -9.48 7.42
C ASN A 14 7.03 -10.22 6.79
N PHE A 15 7.23 -11.46 6.33
CA PHE A 15 6.17 -12.29 5.79
C PHE A 15 5.04 -12.52 6.80
N ALA A 16 5.37 -12.93 8.03
CA ALA A 16 4.37 -13.13 9.08
C ALA A 16 3.61 -11.83 9.39
N MET A 17 4.31 -10.70 9.45
CA MET A 17 3.71 -9.38 9.69
C MET A 17 2.71 -9.01 8.59
N LEU A 18 3.07 -9.23 7.31
CA LEU A 18 2.20 -8.97 6.16
C LEU A 18 0.96 -9.88 6.16
N MET A 19 1.11 -11.14 6.56
CA MET A 19 -0.03 -12.06 6.67
C MET A 19 -1.01 -11.61 7.76
N ILE A 20 -0.51 -11.21 8.94
CA ILE A 20 -1.35 -10.69 10.03
C ILE A 20 -2.09 -9.43 9.58
N MET A 21 -1.37 -8.48 8.98
CA MET A 21 -1.97 -7.25 8.46
C MET A 21 -3.06 -7.54 7.41
N THR A 22 -2.82 -8.50 6.53
CA THR A 22 -3.82 -8.91 5.52
C THR A 22 -5.05 -9.53 6.16
N ALA A 23 -4.89 -10.35 7.20
CA ALA A 23 -6.02 -10.89 7.95
C ALA A 23 -6.85 -9.78 8.62
N VAL A 24 -6.19 -8.72 9.11
CA VAL A 24 -6.88 -7.54 9.67
C VAL A 24 -7.64 -6.77 8.59
N GLU A 25 -7.06 -6.55 7.40
CA GLU A 25 -7.75 -5.90 6.28
C GLU A 25 -9.03 -6.65 5.88
N VAL A 26 -8.93 -7.96 5.69
CA VAL A 26 -10.08 -8.82 5.35
C VAL A 26 -11.10 -8.84 6.49
N GLY A 27 -10.64 -8.90 7.75
CA GLY A 27 -11.50 -8.84 8.93
C GLY A 27 -12.26 -7.52 9.06
N ALA A 28 -11.62 -6.38 8.75
CA ALA A 28 -12.25 -5.08 8.76
C ALA A 28 -13.35 -4.96 7.68
N VAL A 29 -13.08 -5.43 6.46
CA VAL A 29 -14.09 -5.47 5.40
C VAL A 29 -15.27 -6.36 5.80
N ALA A 30 -15.01 -7.55 6.36
CA ALA A 30 -16.06 -8.44 6.85
C ALA A 30 -16.91 -7.81 7.97
N ALA A 31 -16.27 -7.12 8.92
CA ALA A 31 -16.96 -6.41 9.99
C ALA A 31 -17.83 -5.26 9.45
N SER A 32 -17.40 -4.57 8.41
CA SER A 32 -18.19 -3.53 7.75
C SER A 32 -19.44 -4.07 7.08
N VAL A 33 -19.32 -5.20 6.37
CA VAL A 33 -20.45 -5.87 5.72
C VAL A 33 -21.49 -6.31 6.74
N GLN A 34 -21.06 -6.66 7.95
CA GLN A 34 -21.94 -7.00 9.07
C GLN A 34 -22.49 -5.78 9.83
N GLY A 35 -22.12 -4.56 9.44
CA GLY A 35 -22.52 -3.32 10.11
C GLY A 35 -21.87 -3.09 11.48
N ALA A 36 -20.80 -3.82 11.81
CA ALA A 36 -20.10 -3.69 13.09
C ALA A 36 -19.18 -2.46 13.13
N ILE A 37 -18.69 -2.02 11.97
CA ILE A 37 -17.92 -0.78 11.81
C ILE A 37 -18.41 0.02 10.61
N VAL A 38 -18.20 1.34 10.65
CA VAL A 38 -18.59 2.27 9.58
C VAL A 38 -17.60 2.23 8.41
N GLU A 39 -18.07 2.53 7.20
CA GLU A 39 -17.27 2.49 5.97
C GLU A 39 -16.00 3.35 6.04
N GLU A 40 -16.11 4.55 6.61
CA GLU A 40 -14.99 5.48 6.81
C GLU A 40 -13.86 4.84 7.64
N MET A 41 -14.21 4.01 8.62
CA MET A 41 -13.25 3.31 9.47
C MET A 41 -12.53 2.20 8.68
N VAL A 42 -13.24 1.51 7.78
CA VAL A 42 -12.66 0.49 6.91
C VAL A 42 -11.65 1.10 5.96
N ILE A 43 -12.02 2.20 5.30
CA ILE A 43 -11.14 2.93 4.38
C ILE A 43 -9.86 3.34 5.10
N LEU A 44 -10.00 3.90 6.31
CA LEU A 44 -8.84 4.27 7.14
C LEU A 44 -7.94 3.07 7.44
N ILE A 45 -8.51 1.92 7.83
CA ILE A 45 -7.77 0.69 8.10
C ILE A 45 -7.02 0.21 6.84
N LEU A 46 -7.71 0.12 5.70
CA LEU A 46 -7.12 -0.36 4.45
C LEU A 46 -6.00 0.54 3.96
N VAL A 47 -6.18 1.86 4.02
CA VAL A 47 -5.15 2.83 3.57
C VAL A 47 -3.93 2.79 4.50
N THR A 48 -4.15 2.80 5.82
CA THR A 48 -3.04 2.81 6.78
C THR A 48 -2.25 1.50 6.78
N ILE A 49 -2.93 0.35 6.77
CA ILE A 49 -2.27 -0.95 6.68
C ILE A 49 -1.59 -1.11 5.31
N GLY A 50 -2.25 -0.71 4.23
CA GLY A 50 -1.68 -0.72 2.88
C GLY A 50 -0.36 0.06 2.81
N ALA A 51 -0.29 1.25 3.43
CA ALA A 51 0.92 2.04 3.49
C ALA A 51 2.05 1.34 4.27
N ILE A 52 1.74 0.73 5.43
CA ILE A 52 2.74 0.00 6.23
C ILE A 52 3.24 -1.24 5.47
N LYS A 53 2.34 -2.01 4.85
CA LYS A 53 2.68 -3.19 4.04
C LYS A 53 3.57 -2.80 2.86
N PHE A 54 3.25 -1.70 2.18
CA PHE A 54 4.06 -1.18 1.08
C PHE A 54 5.50 -0.94 1.53
N LEU A 55 5.71 -0.28 2.67
CA LEU A 55 7.06 -0.06 3.22
C LEU A 55 7.77 -1.36 3.58
N GLY A 56 7.07 -2.32 4.20
CA GLY A 56 7.64 -3.63 4.54
C GLY A 56 8.09 -4.43 3.30
N ILE A 57 7.30 -4.41 2.23
CA ILE A 57 7.66 -5.06 0.95
C ILE A 57 8.82 -4.33 0.28
N ALA A 58 8.73 -2.99 0.18
CA ALA A 58 9.74 -2.14 -0.43
C ALA A 58 11.12 -2.33 0.23
N PHE A 59 11.17 -2.29 1.55
CA PHE A 59 12.44 -2.35 2.26
C PHE A 59 13.03 -3.75 2.38
N VAL A 60 12.21 -4.78 2.60
CA VAL A 60 12.71 -6.14 2.87
C VAL A 60 12.71 -7.03 1.63
N PHE A 61 11.60 -7.11 0.89
CA PHE A 61 11.49 -8.02 -0.27
C PHE A 61 12.06 -7.44 -1.55
N MET A 62 11.98 -6.12 -1.74
CA MET A 62 12.55 -5.44 -2.90
C MET A 62 13.99 -4.94 -2.65
N HIS A 63 14.55 -5.18 -1.46
CA HIS A 63 15.90 -4.75 -1.07
C HIS A 63 16.19 -3.26 -1.28
N LEU A 64 15.15 -2.41 -1.26
CA LEU A 64 15.33 -0.96 -1.42
C LEU A 64 16.03 -0.36 -0.20
N ARG A 65 16.14 -1.09 0.91
CA ARG A 65 16.96 -0.69 2.07
C ARG A 65 17.71 -1.90 2.60
N PHE A 66 18.75 -1.61 3.39
CA PHE A 66 19.55 -2.57 4.15
C PHE A 66 20.65 -3.31 3.37
N GLU A 67 20.81 -3.07 2.07
CA GLU A 67 21.87 -3.67 1.24
C GLU A 67 22.80 -2.59 0.63
N GLU A 68 23.98 -2.99 0.16
CA GLU A 68 24.98 -2.05 -0.38
C GLU A 68 24.46 -1.30 -1.62
N ASP A 69 23.68 -1.99 -2.47
CA ASP A 69 23.09 -1.42 -3.69
C ASP A 69 21.71 -0.77 -3.47
N SER A 70 21.20 -0.74 -2.24
CA SER A 70 19.85 -0.24 -1.93
C SER A 70 19.60 1.20 -2.40
N ASN A 71 20.63 2.05 -2.40
CA ASN A 71 20.49 3.46 -2.78
C ASN A 71 20.13 3.61 -4.26
N ILE A 72 20.80 2.88 -5.17
CA ILE A 72 20.50 2.96 -6.60
C ILE A 72 19.14 2.34 -6.92
N LEU A 73 18.81 1.22 -6.28
CA LEU A 73 17.50 0.56 -6.43
C LEU A 73 16.35 1.44 -5.93
N THR A 74 16.54 2.16 -4.81
CA THR A 74 15.54 3.11 -4.32
C THR A 74 15.35 4.27 -5.29
N LEU A 75 16.44 4.79 -5.85
CA LEU A 75 16.38 5.94 -6.74
C LEU A 75 15.69 5.58 -8.07
N THR A 76 15.96 4.38 -8.59
CA THR A 76 15.24 3.86 -9.77
C THR A 76 13.79 3.53 -9.48
N ALA A 77 13.43 3.11 -8.25
CA ALA A 77 12.03 2.89 -7.85
C ALA A 77 11.26 4.20 -7.60
N LEU A 78 11.93 5.27 -7.16
CA LEU A 78 11.31 6.58 -6.93
C LEU A 78 10.90 7.27 -8.22
N PHE A 79 11.67 7.13 -9.31
CA PHE A 79 11.33 7.74 -10.61
C PHE A 79 9.92 7.36 -11.13
N PRO A 80 9.57 6.07 -11.30
CA PRO A 80 8.22 5.69 -11.71
C PRO A 80 7.16 6.06 -10.65
N GLY A 81 7.49 6.01 -9.35
CA GLY A 81 6.58 6.44 -8.29
C GLY A 81 6.21 7.92 -8.40
N VAL A 82 7.20 8.80 -8.61
CA VAL A 82 6.99 10.23 -8.85
C VAL A 82 6.21 10.46 -10.13
N PHE A 83 6.54 9.73 -11.19
CA PHE A 83 5.82 9.84 -12.47
C PHE A 83 4.33 9.49 -12.34
N ILE A 84 4.00 8.38 -11.65
CA ILE A 84 2.60 7.99 -11.38
C ILE A 84 1.89 9.07 -10.56
N LEU A 85 2.55 9.60 -9.52
CA LEU A 85 1.99 10.67 -8.71
C LEU A 85 1.68 11.91 -9.54
N LEU A 86 2.62 12.32 -10.41
CA LEU A 86 2.39 13.41 -11.35
C LEU A 86 1.22 13.11 -12.27
N MET A 87 1.13 11.91 -12.85
CA MET A 87 -0.01 11.53 -13.70
C MET A 87 -1.34 11.67 -12.97
N ILE A 88 -1.46 11.17 -11.74
CA ILE A 88 -2.67 11.27 -10.93
C ILE A 88 -3.03 12.75 -10.68
N VAL A 89 -2.05 13.57 -10.30
CA VAL A 89 -2.26 15.01 -10.07
C VAL A 89 -2.70 15.73 -11.35
N PHE A 90 -2.03 15.47 -12.48
CA PHE A 90 -2.39 16.08 -13.76
C PHE A 90 -3.78 15.68 -14.22
N ILE A 91 -4.14 14.39 -14.11
CA ILE A 91 -5.49 13.91 -14.43
C ILE A 91 -6.53 14.60 -13.54
N ALA A 92 -6.25 14.75 -12.24
CA ALA A 92 -7.16 15.40 -11.31
C ALA A 92 -7.41 16.88 -11.64
N ILE A 93 -6.39 17.63 -12.08
CA ILE A 93 -6.54 19.05 -12.44
C ILE A 93 -7.10 19.26 -13.85
N THR A 94 -6.80 18.39 -14.82
CA THR A 94 -7.26 18.56 -16.21
C THR A 94 -8.67 18.02 -16.42
N THR A 95 -9.09 17.05 -15.61
CA THR A 95 -10.41 16.42 -15.71
C THR A 95 -11.09 16.36 -14.33
N PRO A 96 -11.33 17.51 -13.68
CA PRO A 96 -11.85 17.55 -12.31
C PRO A 96 -13.26 16.96 -12.18
N GLY A 97 -14.02 16.92 -13.28
CA GLY A 97 -15.33 16.29 -13.33
C GLY A 97 -15.30 14.78 -13.57
N ALA A 98 -14.16 14.14 -13.85
CA ALA A 98 -14.08 12.72 -14.20
C ALA A 98 -14.83 11.76 -13.24
N PRO A 99 -14.75 11.90 -11.90
CA PRO A 99 -15.48 11.00 -11.01
C PRO A 99 -17.00 11.21 -11.07
N ASP A 100 -17.44 12.44 -11.34
CA ASP A 100 -18.86 12.84 -11.35
C ASP A 100 -19.45 13.03 -12.74
N SER A 101 -18.69 12.81 -13.81
CA SER A 101 -19.10 12.96 -15.21
C SER A 101 -19.32 11.62 -15.91
N LEU A 102 -19.21 10.51 -15.18
CA LEU A 102 -19.50 9.17 -15.70
C LEU A 102 -20.98 9.08 -16.11
N PRO A 103 -21.33 8.49 -17.26
CA PRO A 103 -22.74 8.29 -17.62
C PRO A 103 -23.53 7.58 -16.51
N ALA A 104 -24.84 7.82 -16.42
CA ALA A 104 -25.69 7.27 -15.37
C ALA A 104 -25.66 5.73 -15.27
N TRP A 105 -25.29 5.03 -16.34
CA TRP A 105 -25.16 3.57 -16.37
C TRP A 105 -23.84 3.03 -15.79
N CYS A 106 -22.87 3.89 -15.47
CA CYS A 106 -21.62 3.55 -14.79
C CYS A 106 -21.61 3.90 -13.29
N ARG A 107 -22.65 4.58 -12.80
CA ARG A 107 -22.78 4.96 -11.39
C ARG A 107 -23.63 3.90 -10.69
N PHE A 108 -22.99 2.99 -9.98
CA PHE A 108 -23.64 1.97 -9.14
C PHE A 108 -23.91 2.52 -7.75
#